data_AF-A0A813DQD6-F1
#
_entry.id   AF-A0A813DQD6-F1
#
_cell.length_a   1.000
_cell.length_b   1.000
_cell.length_c   1.000
_cell.angle_alpha   90.00
_cell.angle_beta   90.00
_cell.angle_gamma   90.00
#
_symmetry.space_group_name_H-M   'P 1'
#
loop_
_entity.id
_entity.type
_entity.pdbx_description
1 polymer ?
#
loop_
_entity_poly.entity_id
_entity_poly.type
_entity_poly.pdbx_seq_one_letter_code
_entity_poly.pdbx_strand_id
1 'polypeptide(L)'
;ADAADKRMLRSNSVAMRRLDDLLPCRSECESAAVGSVAMMKIDVQGFEYQVLTGARELLRRGVVGALFFECEGARLGQHGGSSPRALYELVRSLGFVLLTVKGELVSGDPERLMLSPCSVQSFGSVNLFGLHSAVHDLTSQDAIAHCLRDFKLEHEFNFTSLSKRGSCSETFSAAQQKP
;
A
#
# COMPACT_ATOMS: atom_id res chain seq x y z
N ALA A 1 24.03 2.01 -39.05
CA ALA A 1 24.50 0.73 -38.50
C ALA A 1 24.10 0.70 -37.03
N ASP A 2 22.92 0.13 -36.71
CA ASP A 2 22.33 0.11 -35.36
C ASP A 2 21.80 -1.30 -35.05
N ALA A 3 22.69 -2.28 -35.17
CA ALA A 3 22.37 -3.71 -35.10
C ALA A 3 22.86 -4.39 -33.82
N ALA A 4 22.99 -3.67 -32.70
CA ALA A 4 23.73 -4.17 -31.55
C ALA A 4 23.05 -4.02 -30.17
N ASP A 5 21.71 -3.93 -30.08
CA ASP A 5 21.04 -3.92 -28.76
C ASP A 5 19.80 -4.84 -28.67
N LYS A 6 19.89 -6.01 -29.31
CA LYS A 6 18.88 -7.09 -29.19
C LYS A 6 19.21 -8.13 -28.12
N ARG A 7 20.13 -7.84 -27.18
CA ARG A 7 20.76 -8.87 -26.35
C ARG A 7 20.68 -8.55 -24.86
N MET A 8 19.55 -8.91 -24.24
CA MET A 8 19.44 -9.57 -22.92
C MET A 8 18.03 -9.45 -22.32
N LEU A 9 17.00 -9.92 -23.02
CA LEU A 9 15.80 -10.40 -22.33
C LEU A 9 16.13 -11.78 -21.76
N ARG A 10 16.77 -11.83 -20.58
CA ARG A 10 16.79 -13.07 -19.80
C ARG A 10 15.36 -13.32 -19.36
N SER A 11 14.74 -14.35 -19.92
CA SER A 11 13.44 -14.85 -19.47
C SER A 11 13.61 -15.51 -18.09
N ASN A 12 13.74 -14.70 -17.06
CA ASN A 12 13.70 -15.18 -15.68
C ASN A 12 12.24 -15.51 -15.38
N SER A 13 11.88 -16.80 -15.44
CA SER A 13 10.57 -17.27 -14.99
C SER A 13 10.55 -17.27 -13.47
N VAL A 14 9.66 -16.47 -12.87
CA VAL A 14 9.40 -16.49 -11.43
C VAL A 14 8.07 -17.21 -11.20
N ALA A 15 8.07 -18.21 -10.32
CA ALA A 15 6.85 -18.92 -9.95
C ALA A 15 5.95 -17.98 -9.12
N MET A 16 4.74 -17.74 -9.61
CA MET A 16 3.71 -16.94 -8.93
C MET A 16 2.85 -17.86 -8.07
N ARG A 17 2.59 -17.47 -6.81
CA ARG A 17 1.73 -18.22 -5.88
C ARG A 17 0.86 -17.26 -5.10
N ARG A 18 -0.28 -17.75 -4.61
CA ARG A 18 -1.13 -16.99 -3.70
C ARG A 18 -0.46 -16.88 -2.33
N LEU A 19 -0.67 -15.75 -1.65
CA LEU A 19 -0.14 -15.57 -0.30
C LEU A 19 -0.79 -16.53 0.70
N ASP A 20 -2.09 -16.83 0.52
CA ASP A 20 -2.82 -17.83 1.31
C ASP A 20 -2.18 -19.23 1.23
N ASP A 21 -1.52 -19.58 0.12
CA ASP A 21 -0.85 -20.88 -0.07
C ASP A 21 0.56 -20.93 0.56
N LEU A 22 1.14 -19.76 0.83
CA LEU A 22 2.50 -19.63 1.38
C LEU A 22 2.47 -19.45 2.89
N LEU A 23 1.44 -18.78 3.40
CA LEU A 23 1.25 -18.48 4.81
C LEU A 23 -0.07 -19.12 5.25
N PRO A 24 -0.10 -20.44 5.50
CA PRO A 24 -1.33 -21.09 5.93
C PRO A 24 -1.78 -20.49 7.26
N CYS A 25 -3.05 -20.03 7.28
CA CYS A 25 -3.69 -19.61 8.50
C CYS A 25 -3.94 -20.84 9.38
N ARG A 26 -3.65 -20.75 10.69
CA ARG A 26 -3.71 -21.92 11.60
C ARG A 26 -5.01 -22.70 11.41
N SER A 27 -4.89 -23.92 10.87
CA SER A 27 -5.79 -25.00 11.26
C SER A 27 -5.20 -25.59 12.55
N GLU A 28 -6.06 -26.09 13.44
CA GLU A 28 -5.74 -26.40 14.84
C GLU A 28 -4.58 -27.42 15.05
N CYS A 29 -4.01 -28.00 13.99
CA CYS A 29 -2.97 -29.03 14.08
C CYS A 29 -1.61 -28.70 13.44
N GLU A 30 -1.39 -27.53 12.84
CA GLU A 30 -0.10 -27.23 12.19
C GLU A 30 0.77 -26.26 12.99
N SER A 31 1.90 -26.77 13.49
CA SER A 31 2.96 -26.00 14.16
C SER A 31 3.67 -24.97 13.28
N ALA A 32 3.41 -24.95 11.97
CA ALA A 32 4.00 -24.03 11.00
C ALA A 32 3.13 -22.80 10.69
N ALA A 33 1.94 -22.70 11.27
CA ALA A 33 1.00 -21.66 10.88
C ALA A 33 1.34 -20.29 11.45
N VAL A 34 1.20 -19.27 10.61
CA VAL A 34 1.47 -17.87 10.98
C VAL A 34 0.46 -17.45 12.05
N GLY A 35 0.97 -16.83 13.13
CA GLY A 35 0.17 -16.20 14.16
C GLY A 35 -0.47 -14.90 13.66
N SER A 36 -0.42 -13.84 14.45
CA SER A 36 -0.84 -12.51 13.99
C SER A 36 0.32 -11.75 13.34
N VAL A 37 0.01 -11.01 12.28
CA VAL A 37 0.88 -10.06 11.59
C VAL A 37 0.38 -8.66 11.94
N ALA A 38 1.18 -7.89 12.68
CA ALA A 38 0.77 -6.54 13.07
C ALA A 38 0.51 -5.65 11.83
N MET A 39 1.38 -5.74 10.81
CA MET A 39 1.31 -4.90 9.62
C MET A 39 1.90 -5.61 8.40
N MET A 40 1.30 -5.41 7.23
CA MET A 40 1.82 -5.86 5.94
C MET A 40 2.02 -4.66 4.99
N LYS A 41 3.23 -4.53 4.43
CA LYS A 41 3.53 -3.61 3.33
C LYS A 41 3.41 -4.33 1.98
N ILE A 42 2.70 -3.71 1.02
CA ILE A 42 2.57 -4.19 -0.36
C ILE A 42 3.14 -3.13 -1.30
N ASP A 43 4.13 -3.52 -2.10
CA ASP A 43 4.84 -2.65 -3.04
C ASP A 43 5.17 -3.48 -4.28
N VAL A 44 4.18 -3.59 -5.17
CA VAL A 44 4.23 -4.51 -6.33
C VAL A 44 3.90 -3.80 -7.64
N GLN A 45 4.06 -2.48 -7.67
CA GLN A 45 4.07 -1.65 -8.87
C GLN A 45 2.84 -1.87 -9.78
N GLY A 46 1.63 -1.97 -9.21
CA GLY A 46 0.38 -2.12 -9.96
C GLY A 46 -0.29 -3.49 -9.84
N PHE A 47 0.34 -4.47 -9.18
CA PHE A 47 -0.25 -5.79 -8.91
C PHE A 47 -0.92 -5.89 -7.53
N GLU A 48 -1.21 -4.76 -6.87
CA GLU A 48 -1.72 -4.72 -5.50
C GLU A 48 -3.04 -5.49 -5.40
N TYR A 49 -3.91 -5.35 -6.40
CA TYR A 49 -5.20 -6.06 -6.47
C TYR A 49 -5.02 -7.59 -6.47
N GLN A 50 -4.06 -8.11 -7.26
CA GLN A 50 -3.76 -9.54 -7.34
C GLN A 50 -3.20 -10.06 -6.02
N VAL A 51 -2.28 -9.32 -5.41
CA VAL A 51 -1.68 -9.71 -4.11
C VAL A 51 -2.76 -9.81 -3.05
N LEU A 52 -3.61 -8.79 -2.93
CA LEU A 52 -4.72 -8.79 -1.98
C LEU A 52 -5.75 -9.88 -2.27
N THR A 53 -6.02 -10.18 -3.55
CA THR A 53 -6.88 -11.30 -3.94
C THR A 53 -6.27 -12.65 -3.57
N GLY A 54 -4.95 -12.80 -3.74
CA GLY A 54 -4.20 -13.99 -3.35
C GLY A 54 -4.02 -14.15 -1.83
N ALA A 55 -4.30 -13.12 -1.05
CA ALA A 55 -4.22 -13.08 0.41
C ALA A 55 -5.61 -13.01 1.09
N ARG A 56 -6.68 -13.31 0.34
CA ARG A 56 -8.06 -13.04 0.75
C ARG A 56 -8.43 -13.72 2.06
N GLU A 57 -7.99 -14.97 2.28
CA GLU A 57 -8.34 -15.72 3.48
C GLU A 57 -7.61 -15.16 4.71
N LEU A 58 -6.31 -14.94 4.59
CA LEU A 58 -5.49 -14.31 5.63
C LEU A 58 -6.07 -12.97 6.06
N LEU A 59 -6.39 -12.13 5.08
CA LEU A 59 -6.87 -10.78 5.31
C LEU A 59 -8.26 -10.77 5.96
N ARG A 60 -9.22 -11.56 5.47
CA ARG A 60 -10.58 -11.63 6.05
C ARG A 60 -10.61 -12.14 7.48
N ARG A 61 -9.68 -13.01 7.86
CA ARG A 61 -9.57 -13.55 9.22
C ARG A 61 -8.96 -12.56 10.21
N GLY A 62 -8.52 -11.38 9.77
CA GLY A 62 -7.82 -10.44 10.62
C GLY A 62 -6.45 -10.94 11.08
N VAL A 63 -5.84 -11.88 10.34
CA VAL A 63 -4.44 -12.30 10.61
C VAL A 63 -3.52 -11.10 10.51
N VAL A 64 -3.85 -10.17 9.62
CA VAL A 64 -3.09 -8.94 9.38
C VAL A 64 -3.88 -7.77 9.98
N GLY A 65 -3.32 -7.12 10.99
CA GLY A 65 -3.95 -5.98 11.67
C GLY A 65 -3.99 -4.71 10.82
N ALA A 66 -2.90 -4.45 10.09
CA ALA A 66 -2.77 -3.26 9.24
C ALA A 66 -2.18 -3.54 7.86
N LEU A 67 -2.60 -2.76 6.87
CA LEU A 67 -2.08 -2.75 5.50
C LEU A 67 -1.41 -1.41 5.20
N PHE A 68 -0.33 -1.42 4.44
CA PHE A 68 0.25 -0.22 3.83
C PHE A 68 0.64 -0.50 2.39
N PHE A 69 0.10 0.28 1.45
CA PHE A 69 0.33 0.07 0.04
C PHE A 69 0.18 1.35 -0.78
N GLU A 70 0.85 1.40 -1.92
CA GLU A 70 0.72 2.49 -2.88
C GLU A 70 -0.36 2.13 -3.91
N CYS A 71 -1.27 3.06 -4.18
CA CYS A 71 -2.27 2.96 -5.22
C CYS A 71 -1.94 3.97 -6.32
N GLU A 72 -1.46 3.46 -7.46
CA GLU A 72 -1.20 4.26 -8.67
C GLU A 72 -2.12 3.80 -9.80
N GLY A 73 -3.06 4.65 -10.20
CA GLY A 73 -4.14 4.27 -11.12
C GLY A 73 -3.65 3.74 -12.48
N ALA A 74 -2.61 4.37 -13.05
CA ALA A 74 -2.06 3.94 -14.34
C ALA A 74 -1.49 2.52 -14.27
N ARG A 75 -0.69 2.22 -13.23
CA ARG A 75 -0.06 0.92 -13.04
C ARG A 75 -1.07 -0.17 -12.69
N LEU A 76 -2.08 0.14 -11.88
CA LEU A 76 -3.17 -0.80 -11.60
C LEU A 76 -3.91 -1.22 -12.87
N GLY A 77 -4.17 -0.28 -13.78
CA GLY A 77 -4.80 -0.58 -15.07
C GLY A 77 -3.87 -1.37 -15.99
N GLN A 78 -2.62 -0.91 -16.15
CA GLN A 78 -1.66 -1.48 -17.09
C GLN A 78 -1.16 -2.88 -16.70
N HIS A 79 -0.87 -3.09 -15.42
CA HIS A 79 -0.27 -4.33 -14.92
C HIS A 79 -1.31 -5.22 -14.24
N GLY A 80 -2.15 -4.61 -13.40
CA GLY A 80 -3.13 -5.32 -12.59
C GLY A 80 -4.47 -5.59 -13.29
N GLY A 81 -4.76 -4.97 -14.45
CA GLY A 81 -6.09 -5.06 -15.07
C GLY A 81 -7.21 -4.62 -14.12
N SER A 82 -6.93 -3.71 -13.19
CA SER A 82 -7.83 -3.27 -12.15
C SER A 82 -7.88 -1.73 -12.06
N SER A 83 -8.79 -1.21 -11.24
CA SER A 83 -8.94 0.23 -11.00
C SER A 83 -8.79 0.57 -9.52
N PRO A 84 -8.45 1.82 -9.16
CA PRO A 84 -8.46 2.27 -7.77
C PRO A 84 -9.78 1.99 -7.04
N ARG A 85 -10.92 2.16 -7.73
CA ARG A 85 -12.26 1.84 -7.18
C ARG A 85 -12.38 0.34 -6.85
N ALA A 86 -12.00 -0.53 -7.78
CA ALA A 86 -12.05 -1.97 -7.55
C ALA A 86 -11.10 -2.41 -6.42
N LEU A 87 -9.91 -1.79 -6.32
CA LEU A 87 -8.97 -2.02 -5.23
C LEU A 87 -9.55 -1.60 -3.88
N TYR A 88 -10.15 -0.41 -3.80
CA TYR A 88 -10.84 0.07 -2.61
C TYR A 88 -11.97 -0.88 -2.17
N GLU A 89 -12.83 -1.28 -3.11
CA GLU A 89 -13.95 -2.19 -2.84
C GLU A 89 -13.46 -3.55 -2.35
N LEU A 90 -12.38 -4.07 -2.94
CA LEU A 90 -11.74 -5.30 -2.49
C LEU A 90 -11.26 -5.15 -1.04
N VAL A 91 -10.44 -4.15 -0.73
CA VAL A 91 -9.89 -3.95 0.62
C VAL A 91 -11.00 -3.78 1.66
N ARG A 92 -12.05 -3.03 1.34
CA ARG A 92 -13.23 -2.88 2.21
C ARG A 92 -13.95 -4.21 2.44
N SER A 93 -14.11 -5.02 1.39
CA SER A 93 -14.72 -6.36 1.49
C SER A 93 -13.90 -7.37 2.30
N LEU A 94 -12.63 -7.05 2.56
CA LEU A 94 -11.72 -7.82 3.41
C LEU A 94 -11.76 -7.37 4.88
N GLY A 95 -12.61 -6.40 5.25
CA GLY A 95 -12.79 -5.96 6.64
C GLY A 95 -11.90 -4.77 7.05
N PHE A 96 -11.23 -4.14 6.09
CA PHE A 96 -10.37 -2.97 6.37
C PHE A 96 -11.09 -1.64 6.19
N VAL A 97 -10.75 -0.69 7.05
CA VAL A 97 -11.02 0.73 6.88
C VAL A 97 -9.78 1.41 6.32
N LEU A 98 -9.93 2.21 5.26
CA LEU A 98 -8.82 2.86 4.57
C LEU A 98 -8.66 4.33 4.97
N LEU A 99 -7.40 4.69 5.22
CA LEU A 99 -6.90 6.02 5.51
C LEU A 99 -5.87 6.38 4.45
N THR A 100 -5.81 7.64 4.03
CA THR A 100 -4.63 8.14 3.33
C THR A 100 -3.49 8.32 4.33
N VAL A 101 -2.24 8.28 3.88
CA VAL A 101 -1.08 8.61 4.75
C VAL A 101 -1.15 10.05 5.30
N LYS A 102 -1.97 10.92 4.70
CA LYS A 102 -2.26 12.26 5.24
C LYS A 102 -3.25 12.23 6.42
N GLY A 103 -3.71 11.04 6.85
CA GLY A 103 -4.68 10.86 7.94
C GLY A 103 -6.12 11.19 7.55
N GLU A 104 -6.43 11.15 6.25
CA GLU A 104 -7.78 11.42 5.74
C GLU A 104 -8.54 10.10 5.55
N LEU A 105 -9.75 10.03 6.11
CA LEU A 105 -10.63 8.88 5.95
C LEU A 105 -11.17 8.84 4.52
N VAL A 106 -11.07 7.67 3.87
CA VAL A 106 -11.51 7.48 2.48
C VAL A 106 -13.01 7.12 2.38
N SER A 107 -13.68 6.93 3.52
CA SER A 107 -14.98 6.26 3.65
C SER A 107 -16.18 6.94 2.99
N GLY A 108 -16.10 8.24 2.67
CA GLY A 108 -17.25 9.00 2.16
C GLY A 108 -17.32 9.15 0.64
N ASP A 109 -16.18 9.06 -0.06
CA ASP A 109 -16.10 9.32 -1.49
C ASP A 109 -14.85 8.65 -2.08
N PRO A 110 -14.97 7.45 -2.67
CA PRO A 110 -13.84 6.79 -3.30
C PRO A 110 -13.33 7.56 -4.53
N GLU A 111 -14.07 8.53 -5.08
CA GLU A 111 -13.52 9.41 -6.12
C GLU A 111 -12.48 10.37 -5.55
N ARG A 112 -12.42 10.60 -4.22
CA ARG A 112 -11.28 11.29 -3.59
C ARG A 112 -9.98 10.51 -3.65
N LEU A 113 -10.01 9.18 -3.76
CA LEU A 113 -8.83 8.39 -4.15
C LEU A 113 -8.37 8.69 -5.58
N MET A 114 -9.30 9.18 -6.42
CA MET A 114 -9.09 9.47 -7.83
C MET A 114 -8.77 10.94 -8.11
N LEU A 115 -8.88 11.84 -7.11
CA LEU A 115 -8.89 13.29 -7.32
C LEU A 115 -7.79 14.08 -6.59
N SER A 116 -6.76 13.44 -6.04
CA SER A 116 -5.54 14.24 -5.76
C SER A 116 -4.94 14.65 -7.11
N PRO A 117 -4.87 15.96 -7.44
CA PRO A 117 -4.60 16.45 -8.78
C PRO A 117 -3.13 16.23 -9.14
N CYS A 118 -2.82 15.06 -9.64
CA CYS A 118 -2.00 14.99 -10.83
C CYS A 118 -2.99 15.08 -12.00
N SER A 119 -2.72 16.00 -12.91
CA SER A 119 -3.63 16.57 -13.89
C SER A 119 -4.39 15.54 -14.72
N VAL A 120 -5.35 16.00 -15.52
CA VAL A 120 -6.08 15.26 -16.58
C VAL A 120 -5.14 14.57 -17.61
N GLN A 121 -3.83 14.57 -17.39
CA GLN A 121 -2.78 13.87 -18.13
C GLN A 121 -1.70 13.19 -17.23
N SER A 122 -1.85 13.17 -15.91
CA SER A 122 -0.91 12.50 -15.00
C SER A 122 -1.65 11.76 -13.89
N PHE A 123 -1.61 10.44 -13.92
CA PHE A 123 -2.19 9.59 -12.87
C PHE A 123 -1.32 9.69 -11.61
N GLY A 124 -1.88 10.20 -10.51
CA GLY A 124 -1.16 10.31 -9.24
C GLY A 124 -1.01 8.95 -8.54
N SER A 125 -0.04 8.87 -7.63
CA SER A 125 0.07 7.78 -6.66
C SER A 125 -0.37 8.25 -5.27
N VAL A 126 -1.10 7.39 -4.56
CA VAL A 126 -1.56 7.65 -3.19
C VAL A 126 -1.13 6.50 -2.30
N ASN A 127 -0.42 6.80 -1.22
CA ASN A 127 -0.14 5.83 -0.17
C ASN A 127 -1.36 5.68 0.73
N LEU A 128 -1.77 4.44 0.96
CA LEU A 128 -2.93 4.06 1.72
C LEU A 128 -2.51 3.22 2.92
N PHE A 129 -3.20 3.44 4.03
CA PHE A 129 -3.08 2.68 5.25
C PHE A 129 -4.44 2.05 5.58
N GLY A 130 -4.49 0.73 5.71
CA GLY A 130 -5.70 -0.01 6.06
C GLY A 130 -5.64 -0.51 7.49
N LEU A 131 -6.72 -0.37 8.24
CA LEU A 131 -6.88 -0.93 9.59
C LEU A 131 -7.97 -1.99 9.60
N HIS A 132 -7.69 -3.18 10.12
CA HIS A 132 -8.64 -4.28 10.15
C HIS A 132 -9.65 -4.13 11.29
N SER A 133 -10.94 -4.15 10.96
CA SER A 133 -12.04 -3.93 11.91
C SER A 133 -12.21 -4.99 12.98
N ALA A 134 -11.77 -6.23 12.74
CA ALA A 134 -11.81 -7.27 13.77
C ALA A 134 -10.68 -7.15 14.81
N VAL A 135 -9.62 -6.38 14.50
CA VAL A 135 -8.45 -6.21 15.40
C VAL A 135 -8.54 -4.88 16.14
N HIS A 136 -9.08 -3.87 15.48
CA HIS A 136 -9.20 -2.52 16.00
C HIS A 136 -10.68 -2.14 16.07
N ASP A 137 -11.19 -1.84 17.26
CA ASP A 137 -12.50 -1.20 17.38
C ASP A 137 -12.48 0.22 16.77
N LEU A 138 -13.67 0.80 16.57
CA LEU A 138 -13.80 2.14 15.95
C LEU A 138 -13.01 3.20 16.73
N THR A 139 -13.03 3.14 18.06
CA THR A 139 -12.30 4.07 18.92
C THR A 139 -10.79 4.01 18.69
N SER A 140 -10.24 2.80 18.54
CA SER A 140 -8.83 2.56 18.25
C SER A 140 -8.47 3.03 16.85
N GLN A 141 -9.34 2.80 15.86
CA GLN A 141 -9.12 3.28 14.50
C GLN A 141 -9.11 4.81 14.43
N ASP A 142 -10.04 5.47 15.11
CA ASP A 142 -10.10 6.93 15.20
C ASP A 142 -8.87 7.49 15.92
N ALA A 143 -8.46 6.86 17.03
CA ALA A 143 -7.24 7.25 17.75
C ALA A 143 -5.98 7.12 16.88
N ILE A 144 -5.83 6.02 16.13
CA ILE A 144 -4.71 5.83 15.21
C ILE A 144 -4.74 6.88 14.10
N ALA A 145 -5.92 7.15 13.53
CA ALA A 145 -6.08 8.19 12.50
C ALA A 145 -5.69 9.58 13.03
N HIS A 146 -6.06 9.90 14.29
CA HIS A 146 -5.64 11.11 14.97
C HIS A 146 -4.12 11.15 15.20
N CYS A 147 -3.52 10.07 15.72
CA CYS A 147 -2.07 10.00 15.91
C CYS A 147 -1.30 10.19 14.60
N LEU A 148 -1.74 9.56 13.50
CA LEU A 148 -1.11 9.74 12.18
C LEU A 148 -1.19 11.18 11.68
N ARG A 149 -2.29 11.88 11.99
CA ARG A 149 -2.47 13.30 11.67
C ARG A 149 -1.53 14.19 12.49
N ASP A 150 -1.42 13.94 13.78
CA ASP A 150 -0.59 14.74 14.69
C ASP A 150 0.90 14.51 14.41
N PHE A 151 1.29 13.28 14.10
CA PHE A 151 2.66 12.93 13.72
C PHE A 151 3.14 13.73 12.49
N LYS A 152 2.23 14.05 11.55
CA LYS A 152 2.51 14.89 10.39
C LYS A 152 2.76 16.35 10.76
N LEU A 153 2.06 16.88 11.76
CA LEU A 153 2.22 18.27 12.20
C LEU A 153 3.57 18.52 12.86
N GLU A 154 4.10 17.52 13.57
CA GLU A 154 5.35 17.66 14.31
C GLU A 154 6.60 17.41 13.46
N HIS A 155 6.52 16.60 12.41
CA HIS A 155 7.73 16.05 11.77
C HIS A 155 7.92 16.40 10.29
N GLU A 156 7.12 17.28 9.69
CA GLU A 156 7.18 17.60 8.24
C GLU A 156 7.50 16.36 7.38
N PHE A 157 6.86 15.22 7.69
CA PHE A 157 7.04 14.03 6.86
C PHE A 157 6.38 14.32 5.51
N ASN A 158 7.18 14.88 4.61
CA ASN A 158 6.93 14.89 3.18
C ASN A 158 7.10 13.44 2.74
N PHE A 159 6.00 12.68 2.81
CA PHE A 159 5.87 11.47 1.99
C PHE A 159 5.78 11.93 0.53
N THR A 160 6.91 12.40 0.00
CA THR A 160 7.04 12.76 -1.41
C THR A 160 6.81 11.48 -2.20
N SER A 161 5.81 11.50 -3.09
CA SER A 161 5.61 10.44 -4.09
C SER A 161 6.96 10.10 -4.73
N LEU A 162 7.31 8.82 -4.76
CA LEU A 162 8.48 8.30 -5.46
C LEU A 162 8.25 8.35 -6.98
N SER A 163 8.06 9.55 -7.52
CA SER A 163 8.40 9.83 -8.90
C SER A 163 8.67 11.32 -9.07
N LYS A 164 9.96 11.65 -9.02
CA LYS A 164 10.59 12.52 -10.02
C LYS A 164 12.10 12.33 -9.92
N ARG A 165 12.69 11.87 -11.02
CA ARG A 165 14.14 11.83 -11.21
C ARG A 165 14.75 13.18 -10.83
N GLY A 166 15.72 13.15 -9.93
CA GLY A 166 16.59 14.27 -9.58
C GLY A 166 17.65 13.75 -8.61
N SER A 167 18.92 13.99 -8.91
CA SER A 167 20.11 13.41 -8.29
C SER A 167 20.20 13.53 -6.77
N CYS A 168 20.84 12.54 -6.14
CA CYS A 168 21.55 12.74 -4.89
C CYS A 168 22.51 13.92 -5.02
N SER A 169 22.33 14.96 -4.21
CA SER A 169 23.43 15.73 -3.61
C SER A 169 22.89 16.75 -2.61
N GLU A 170 23.38 16.64 -1.36
CA GLU A 170 23.59 17.74 -0.41
C GLU A 170 22.32 18.45 0.09
N THR A 171 21.95 18.41 1.37
CA THR A 171 22.63 19.21 2.40
C THR A 171 22.18 18.77 3.79
N PHE A 172 22.99 17.96 4.48
CA PHE A 172 22.97 17.92 5.95
C PHE A 172 23.90 19.03 6.43
N SER A 173 23.37 20.22 6.71
CA SER A 173 24.08 21.29 7.44
C SER A 173 23.10 22.32 7.99
N ALA A 174 22.39 21.97 9.07
CA ALA A 174 21.84 22.95 10.03
C ALA A 174 21.41 22.32 11.37
N ALA A 175 21.87 21.10 11.71
CA ALA A 175 21.66 20.52 13.04
C ALA A 175 22.63 21.06 14.11
N GLN A 176 23.28 22.19 13.84
CA GLN A 176 24.10 22.92 14.80
C GLN A 176 23.72 24.39 14.74
N GLN A 177 22.66 24.74 15.47
CA GLN A 177 22.72 25.75 16.54
C GLN A 177 21.33 25.89 17.15
N LYS A 178 21.17 25.28 18.33
CA LYS A 178 20.33 25.82 19.41
C LYS A 178 20.80 27.26 19.71
N PRO A 179 19.92 28.18 20.13
CA PRO A 179 18.83 27.95 21.09
C PRO A 179 17.42 27.91 20.50
#